data_AF-A0A836VFI4-F1
#
_entry.id   AF-A0A836VFI4-F1
#
_cell.length_a   1.000
_cell.length_b   1.000
_cell.length_c   1.000
_cell.angle_alpha   90.00
_cell.angle_beta   90.00
_cell.angle_gamma   90.00
#
_symmetry.space_group_name_H-M   'P 1'
#
loop_
_entity.id
_entity.type
_entity.pdbx_description
1 polymer ?
#
loop_
_entity_poly.entity_id
_entity_poly.type
_entity_poly.pdbx_seq_one_letter_code
_entity_poly.pdbx_strand_id
1 'polypeptide(L)' 'MSEANTLVLGAKSDTPSRVEFQTSPETYRHWQLSIDPPVATLSMDVDEQGGLGAGYELKLNSYDLGVDIELYDAVQRLR' A
#
# COMPACT_ATOMS: atom_id res chain seq x y z
N MET A 1 -23.43 -30.50 32.58
CA MET A 1 -23.83 -29.08 32.67
C MET A 1 -22.61 -28.24 32.34
N SER A 2 -22.73 -27.50 31.23
CA SER A 2 -21.87 -26.47 30.63
C SER A 2 -20.40 -26.35 31.02
N GLU A 3 -19.50 -26.62 30.06
CA GLU A 3 -18.16 -26.05 30.00
C GLU A 3 -18.26 -24.57 29.58
N ALA A 4 -17.47 -23.71 30.22
CA ALA A 4 -17.41 -22.28 29.91
C ALA A 4 -16.44 -22.04 28.74
N ASN A 5 -16.98 -21.77 27.56
CA ASN A 5 -16.23 -21.34 26.38
C ASN A 5 -15.96 -19.83 26.49
N THR A 6 -14.70 -19.47 26.76
CA THR A 6 -14.22 -18.09 26.75
C THR A 6 -14.30 -17.52 25.33
N LEU A 7 -15.23 -16.59 25.11
CA LEU A 7 -15.35 -15.84 23.86
C LEU A 7 -14.19 -14.83 23.74
N VAL A 8 -13.14 -15.21 23.01
CA VAL A 8 -12.27 -14.24 22.32
C VAL A 8 -12.74 -14.22 20.86
N LEU A 9 -13.66 -13.31 20.53
CA LEU A 9 -14.02 -13.06 19.13
C LEU A 9 -13.93 -11.56 18.85
N GLY A 10 -12.68 -11.10 18.82
CA GLY A 10 -12.27 -9.77 18.35
C GLY A 10 -11.14 -9.81 17.32
N ALA A 11 -10.88 -10.96 16.69
CA ALA A 11 -9.92 -11.03 15.60
C ALA A 11 -10.67 -10.70 14.30
N LYS A 12 -10.61 -9.43 13.87
CA LYS A 12 -10.84 -9.10 12.47
C LYS A 12 -9.86 -9.96 11.66
N SER A 13 -10.38 -10.79 10.76
CA SER A 13 -9.57 -11.57 9.84
C SER A 13 -8.68 -10.62 9.04
N ASP A 14 -7.37 -10.65 9.33
CA ASP A 14 -6.40 -9.59 9.02
C ASP A 14 -5.60 -9.85 7.74
N THR A 15 -6.06 -10.78 6.90
CA THR A 15 -5.45 -11.02 5.58
C THR A 15 -6.08 -10.06 4.59
N PRO A 16 -5.29 -9.29 3.81
CA PRO A 16 -5.84 -8.46 2.75
C PRO A 16 -6.67 -9.35 1.82
N SER A 17 -7.95 -9.02 1.69
CA SER A 17 -8.82 -9.62 0.68
C SER A 17 -8.18 -9.34 -0.67
N ARG A 18 -7.70 -10.38 -1.37
CA ARG A 18 -7.16 -10.36 -2.74
C ARG A 18 -6.45 -9.06 -3.16
N VAL A 19 -5.12 -9.10 -3.22
CA VAL A 19 -4.32 -7.98 -3.75
C VAL A 19 -4.63 -7.75 -5.24
N GLU A 20 -4.93 -6.50 -5.60
CA GLU A 20 -5.01 -6.03 -6.98
C GLU A 20 -3.67 -5.41 -7.37
N PHE A 21 -3.13 -5.81 -8.53
CA PHE A 21 -1.82 -5.35 -9.01
C PHE A 21 -1.96 -4.26 -10.08
N GLN A 22 -3.15 -4.11 -10.67
CA GLN A 22 -3.43 -3.07 -11.64
C GLN A 22 -3.62 -1.72 -10.92
N THR A 23 -2.87 -0.71 -11.33
CA THR A 23 -2.95 0.66 -10.81
C THR A 23 -2.64 1.66 -11.93
N SER A 24 -2.76 2.94 -11.63
CA SER A 24 -2.40 4.04 -12.52
C SER A 24 -2.05 5.32 -11.74
N PRO A 25 -1.32 6.28 -12.34
CA PRO A 25 -0.86 7.50 -11.68
C PRO A 25 -1.96 8.32 -11.04
N GLU A 26 -3.17 8.30 -11.60
CA GLU A 26 -4.34 8.97 -11.03
C GLU A 26 -4.84 8.35 -9.71
N THR A 27 -4.39 7.13 -9.38
CA THR A 27 -4.74 6.43 -8.13
C THR A 27 -3.56 6.24 -7.18
N TYR A 28 -2.37 6.75 -7.50
CA TYR A 28 -1.20 6.62 -6.63
C TYR A 28 -1.42 7.32 -5.29
N ARG A 29 -1.01 6.66 -4.21
CA ARG A 29 -0.99 7.21 -2.85
C ARG A 29 0.43 7.41 -2.34
N HIS A 30 1.43 6.82 -2.98
CA HIS A 30 2.77 6.69 -2.41
C HIS A 30 3.88 7.30 -3.27
N TRP A 31 3.57 7.63 -4.52
CA TRP A 31 4.52 8.15 -5.48
C TRP A 31 3.98 9.35 -6.23
N GLN A 32 4.86 10.34 -6.43
CA GLN A 32 4.60 11.47 -7.31
C GLN A 32 5.62 11.47 -8.45
N LEU A 33 5.12 11.52 -9.68
CA LEU A 33 5.94 11.60 -10.88
C LEU A 33 5.89 13.02 -11.46
N SER A 34 7.06 13.64 -11.62
CA SER A 34 7.23 14.87 -12.40
C SER A 34 8.24 14.66 -13.52
N ILE A 35 8.00 15.28 -14.68
CA ILE A 35 8.86 15.16 -15.86
C ILE A 35 9.25 16.56 -16.31
N ASP A 36 10.54 16.87 -16.18
CA ASP A 36 11.19 18.05 -16.73
C ASP A 36 12.27 17.58 -17.72
N PRO A 37 11.93 17.42 -19.01
CA PRO A 37 12.79 16.76 -19.98
C PRO A 37 14.21 17.38 -20.02
N PRO A 38 15.27 16.56 -20.05
CA PRO A 38 15.26 15.11 -20.27
C PRO A 38 15.13 14.27 -18.99
N VAL A 39 14.81 14.88 -17.84
CA VAL A 39 14.83 14.24 -16.52
C VAL A 39 13.41 13.96 -16.02
N ALA A 40 13.17 12.73 -15.58
CA ALA A 40 12.00 12.40 -14.77
C ALA A 40 12.42 12.29 -13.30
N THR A 41 11.64 12.89 -12.40
CA THR A 41 11.81 12.76 -10.96
C THR A 41 10.65 11.96 -10.40
N LEU A 42 10.96 10.82 -9.79
CA LEU A 42 10.01 10.00 -9.06
C LEU A 42 10.24 10.21 -7.55
N SER A 43 9.34 10.95 -6.92
CA SER A 43 9.42 11.29 -5.49
C SER A 43 8.63 10.29 -4.66
N MET A 44 9.28 9.71 -3.66
CA MET A 44 8.61 8.89 -2.64
C MET A 44 7.87 9.80 -1.66
N ASP A 45 6.56 9.63 -1.58
CA ASP A 45 5.65 10.42 -0.75
C ASP A 45 4.57 9.49 -0.20
N VAL A 46 4.97 8.62 0.74
CA VAL A 46 4.11 7.54 1.21
C VAL A 46 3.01 8.10 2.10
N ASP A 47 1.75 7.92 1.67
CA ASP A 47 0.60 8.04 2.56
C ASP A 47 0.72 7.03 3.74
N GLU A 48 0.96 7.54 4.94
CA GLU A 48 1.11 6.75 6.17
C GLU A 48 -0.12 5.88 6.47
N GLN A 49 -1.30 6.28 6.02
CA GLN A 49 -2.57 5.53 6.18
C GLN A 49 -2.93 4.73 4.93
N GLY A 50 -1.97 4.53 4.01
CA GLY A 50 -2.18 3.83 2.76
C GLY A 50 -1.74 2.38 2.69
N GLY A 51 -1.39 1.76 3.81
CA GLY A 51 -1.05 0.34 3.86
C GLY A 51 -2.17 -0.57 3.32
N LEU A 52 -1.77 -1.68 2.69
CA LEU A 52 -2.68 -2.68 2.14
C LEU A 52 -3.40 -3.51 3.22
N GLY A 53 -2.76 -3.69 4.37
CA GLY A 53 -3.31 -4.43 5.51
C GLY A 53 -3.79 -3.51 6.63
N ALA A 54 -4.60 -4.06 7.53
CA ALA A 54 -4.86 -3.40 8.80
C ALA A 54 -3.72 -3.72 9.79
N GLY A 55 -3.66 -2.96 10.89
CA GLY A 55 -2.75 -3.23 12.00
C GLY A 55 -1.37 -2.57 11.92
N TYR A 56 -1.08 -1.78 10.88
CA TYR A 56 0.15 -0.99 10.78
C TYR A 56 -0.04 0.32 9.99
N GLU A 57 0.91 1.24 10.15
CA GLU A 57 1.00 2.50 9.41
C GLU A 57 2.37 2.58 8.72
N LEU A 58 2.43 3.25 7.55
CA LEU A 58 3.63 3.39 6.74
C LEU A 58 4.45 4.62 7.14
N LYS A 59 4.91 4.66 8.39
CA LYS A 59 5.64 5.81 8.96
C LYS A 59 6.96 6.09 8.26
N LEU A 60 7.30 7.36 8.13
CA LEU A 60 8.62 7.83 7.67
C LEU A 60 9.06 7.22 6.32
N ASN A 61 8.14 7.15 5.35
CA ASN A 61 8.38 6.51 4.06
C ASN A 61 8.81 5.03 4.19
N SER A 62 8.29 4.32 5.20
CA SER A 62 8.30 2.85 5.16
C SER A 62 7.31 2.34 4.10
N TYR A 63 7.46 1.09 3.70
CA TYR A 63 6.72 0.56 2.55
C TYR A 63 6.21 -0.85 2.81
N ASP A 64 5.13 -1.19 2.11
CA ASP A 64 4.61 -2.53 1.96
C ASP A 64 4.47 -2.87 0.47
N LEU A 65 3.73 -3.94 0.16
CA LEU A 65 3.51 -4.36 -1.22
C LEU A 65 2.75 -3.32 -2.07
N GLY A 66 1.90 -2.48 -1.48
CA GLY A 66 1.11 -1.49 -2.23
C GLY A 66 2.00 -0.38 -2.79
N VAL A 67 2.94 0.10 -1.97
CA VAL A 67 3.97 1.06 -2.39
C VAL A 67 4.80 0.51 -3.56
N ASP A 68 5.13 -0.79 -3.54
CA ASP A 68 5.95 -1.42 -4.57
C ASP A 68 5.18 -1.69 -5.87
N ILE A 69 3.86 -1.95 -5.78
CA ILE A 69 2.96 -2.04 -6.95
C ILE A 69 2.93 -0.72 -7.72
N GLU A 70 2.80 0.41 -7.02
CA GLU A 70 2.84 1.73 -7.63
C GLU A 70 4.22 2.05 -8.23
N LEU A 71 5.31 1.71 -7.53
CA LEU A 71 6.67 1.88 -8.04
C LEU A 71 6.87 1.12 -9.36
N TYR A 72 6.41 -0.13 -9.41
CA TYR A 72 6.46 -0.94 -10.63
C TYR A 72 5.72 -0.26 -11.78
N ASP A 73 4.47 0.18 -11.58
CA ASP A 73 3.68 0.85 -12.63
C ASP A 73 4.34 2.16 -13.08
N ALA A 74 4.87 2.97 -12.14
CA ALA A 74 5.55 4.23 -12.44
C ALA A 74 6.79 4.00 -13.32
N VAL A 75 7.60 2.99 -12.99
CA VAL A 75 8.78 2.63 -13.77
C VAL A 75 8.41 2.05 -15.13
N GLN A 76 7.31 1.29 -15.26
CA GLN A 76 6.86 0.82 -16.59
C GLN A 76 6.44 1.98 -17.50
N ARG A 77 5.84 3.04 -16.96
CA ARG A 77 5.41 4.21 -17.74
C ARG A 77 6.57 5.09 -18.21
N LEU A 78 7.71 5.02 -17.54
CA LEU A 78 8.93 5.74 -17.93
C LEU A 78 9.73 5.02 -19.03
N ARG A 79 9.40 3.75 -19.33
CA ARG A 79 10.04 2.96 -20.39
C ARG A 79 9.42 3.25 -21.76
#